data_AF-A0A2H0XI35-F1
#
_entry.id   AF-A0A2H0XI35-F1
#
_cell.length_a   1.000
_cell.length_b   1.000
_cell.length_c   1.000
_cell.angle_alpha   90.00
_cell.angle_beta   90.00
_cell.angle_gamma   90.00
#
_symmetry.space_group_name_H-M   'P 1'
#
loop_
_entity.id
_entity.type
_entity.pdbx_description
1 polymer ?
#
loop_
_entity_poly.entity_id
_entity_poly.type
_entity_poly.pdbx_seq_one_letter_code
_entity_poly.pdbx_strand_id
1 'polypeptide(L)'
;MEFLSPIAVLIEAADAISGARPGARRETFEAYVERLEKLEEVALSFKGVDKAYAIQAGREIRVIVEPQEIKDEEVQDLADRVAKKIERELKYPGQIKVIVVREKRAVQFAK
;
A
#
# COMPACT_ATOMS: atom_id res chain seq x y z
N MET A 1 -14.16 -30.09 3.80
CA MET A 1 -13.21 -30.37 2.71
C MET A 1 -13.16 -31.87 2.60
N GLU A 2 -13.72 -32.45 1.52
CA GLU A 2 -13.65 -33.90 1.31
C GLU A 2 -12.34 -34.24 0.61
N PHE A 3 -11.60 -35.18 1.17
CA PHE A 3 -10.37 -35.67 0.57
C PHE A 3 -10.70 -36.83 -0.38
N LEU A 4 -10.30 -36.67 -1.64
CA LEU A 4 -10.55 -37.66 -2.70
C LEU A 4 -9.78 -38.97 -2.48
N SER A 5 -8.73 -38.97 -1.65
CA SER A 5 -7.97 -40.17 -1.28
C SER A 5 -7.15 -39.97 0.00
N PRO A 6 -6.70 -41.06 0.65
CA PRO A 6 -5.75 -40.98 1.77
C PRO A 6 -4.44 -40.26 1.41
N ILE A 7 -4.04 -40.29 0.14
CA ILE A 7 -2.84 -39.60 -0.36
C ILE A 7 -3.03 -38.09 -0.31
N ALA A 8 -4.26 -37.58 -0.53
CA ALA A 8 -4.53 -36.14 -0.44
C ALA A 8 -4.30 -35.60 0.98
N VAL A 9 -4.64 -36.38 2.01
CA VAL A 9 -4.40 -36.03 3.42
C VAL A 9 -2.90 -35.97 3.72
N LEU A 10 -2.12 -36.92 3.20
CA LEU A 10 -0.67 -36.94 3.36
C LEU A 10 0.02 -35.78 2.63
N ILE A 11 -0.48 -35.40 1.44
CA ILE A 11 0.02 -34.25 0.68
C ILE A 11 -0.25 -32.95 1.43
N GLU A 12 -1.45 -32.75 1.97
CA GLU A 12 -1.77 -31.56 2.76
C GLU A 12 -0.94 -31.47 4.05
N ALA A 13 -0.76 -32.59 4.75
CA ALA A 13 0.10 -32.64 5.93
C ALA A 13 1.55 -32.28 5.58
N ALA A 14 2.06 -32.76 4.45
CA ALA A 14 3.39 -32.41 3.97
C ALA A 14 3.52 -30.93 3.58
N ASP A 15 2.51 -30.35 2.93
CA ASP A 15 2.46 -28.91 2.60
C ASP A 15 2.44 -28.04 3.86
N ALA A 16 1.61 -28.40 4.85
CA ALA A 16 1.52 -27.68 6.12
C ALA A 16 2.86 -27.69 6.88
N ILE A 17 3.53 -28.84 6.98
CA ILE A 17 4.85 -28.95 7.60
C ILE A 17 5.90 -28.16 6.81
N SER A 18 5.86 -28.23 5.48
CA SER A 18 6.76 -27.48 4.61
C SER A 18 6.62 -25.97 4.81
N GLY A 19 5.38 -25.46 4.83
CA GLY A 19 5.04 -24.05 4.95
C GLY A 19 5.22 -23.46 6.35
N ALA A 20 5.25 -24.28 7.39
CA ALA A 20 5.48 -23.84 8.78
C ALA A 20 6.95 -23.49 9.09
N ARG A 21 7.89 -23.81 8.19
CA ARG A 21 9.32 -23.52 8.40
C ARG A 21 9.59 -22.01 8.40
N PRO A 22 10.42 -21.49 9.32
CA PRO A 22 10.83 -20.09 9.30
C PRO A 22 11.47 -19.72 7.95
N GLY A 23 10.79 -18.88 7.17
CA GLY A 23 11.28 -18.45 5.86
C GLY A 23 10.69 -19.16 4.64
N ALA A 24 9.85 -20.20 4.80
CA ALA A 24 9.16 -20.82 3.65
C ALA A 24 8.25 -19.85 2.87
N ARG A 25 7.89 -18.72 3.49
CA ARG A 25 7.11 -17.62 2.90
C ARG A 25 7.82 -16.27 2.96
N ARG A 26 9.15 -16.25 3.20
CA ARG A 26 9.92 -14.99 3.33
C ARG A 26 9.99 -14.20 2.03
N GLU A 27 10.17 -14.90 0.91
CA GLU A 27 10.21 -14.30 -0.44
C GLU A 27 8.93 -13.50 -0.75
N THR A 28 7.77 -13.97 -0.27
CA THR A 28 6.50 -13.25 -0.44
C THR A 28 6.34 -12.04 0.48
N PHE A 29 7.00 -12.02 1.64
CA PHE A 29 6.92 -10.88 2.56
C PHE A 29 7.81 -9.72 2.10
N GLU A 30 9.05 -10.00 1.70
CA GLU A 30 9.96 -8.99 1.15
C GLU A 30 9.39 -8.37 -0.12
N ALA A 31 8.90 -9.19 -1.06
CA ALA A 31 8.23 -8.69 -2.27
C ALA A 31 6.93 -7.92 -1.97
N TYR A 32 6.29 -8.17 -0.82
CA TYR A 32 5.13 -7.40 -0.38
C TYR A 32 5.54 -6.04 0.18
N VAL A 33 6.60 -5.99 1.01
CA VAL A 33 7.15 -4.73 1.53
C VAL A 33 7.65 -3.85 0.39
N GLU A 34 8.47 -4.41 -0.52
CA GLU A 34 8.99 -3.69 -1.68
C GLU A 34 7.86 -3.12 -2.56
N ARG A 35 6.72 -3.81 -2.64
CA ARG A 35 5.55 -3.33 -3.36
C ARG A 35 4.88 -2.13 -2.68
N LEU A 36 4.78 -2.15 -1.35
CA LEU A 36 4.24 -1.00 -0.60
C LEU A 36 5.18 0.19 -0.69
N GLU A 37 6.49 -0.03 -0.57
CA GLU A 37 7.50 1.02 -0.73
C GLU A 37 7.41 1.67 -2.11
N LYS A 38 7.28 0.89 -3.18
CA LYS A 38 7.07 1.43 -4.53
C LYS A 38 5.79 2.26 -4.66
N LEU A 39 4.70 1.85 -4.02
CA LEU A 39 3.46 2.66 -3.99
C LEU A 39 3.70 4.03 -3.32
N GLU A 40 4.43 4.03 -2.21
CA GLU A 40 4.77 5.25 -1.47
C GLU A 40 5.73 6.14 -2.27
N GLU A 41 6.75 5.57 -2.89
CA GLU A 41 7.71 6.27 -3.76
C GLU A 41 7.02 6.97 -4.94
N VAL A 42 6.07 6.29 -5.60
CA VAL A 42 5.30 6.88 -6.70
C VAL A 42 4.55 8.13 -6.22
N ALA A 43 3.91 8.06 -5.05
CA ALA A 43 3.20 9.21 -4.48
C ALA A 43 4.16 10.32 -4.01
N LEU A 44 5.29 9.98 -3.38
CA LEU A 44 6.32 10.92 -2.92
C LEU A 44 7.02 11.65 -4.07
N SER A 45 7.04 11.06 -5.28
CA SER A 45 7.66 11.70 -6.45
C SER A 45 6.93 12.96 -6.96
N PHE A 46 5.72 13.25 -6.46
CA PHE A 46 4.97 14.43 -6.85
C PHE A 46 5.39 15.65 -6.03
N LYS A 47 5.62 16.79 -6.70
CA LYS A 47 5.92 18.05 -6.03
C LYS A 47 4.80 18.46 -5.07
N GLY A 48 5.17 18.88 -3.86
CA GLY A 48 4.23 19.35 -2.82
C GLY A 48 3.68 18.22 -1.93
N VAL A 49 4.07 16.97 -2.17
CA VAL A 49 3.82 15.85 -1.25
C VAL A 49 4.89 15.85 -0.16
N ASP A 50 4.46 15.95 1.10
CA ASP A 50 5.32 15.81 2.28
C ASP A 50 5.53 14.32 2.61
N LYS A 51 4.43 13.55 2.68
CA LYS A 51 4.45 12.14 3.10
C LYS A 51 3.45 11.30 2.32
N ALA A 52 3.76 10.03 2.11
CA ALA A 52 2.82 9.06 1.56
C ALA A 52 2.86 7.76 2.37
N TYR A 53 1.68 7.15 2.57
CA TYR A 53 1.52 5.93 3.36
C TYR A 53 0.60 4.95 2.67
N ALA A 54 1.09 3.74 2.39
CA ALA A 54 0.26 2.65 1.91
C ALA A 54 -0.45 1.97 3.10
N ILE A 55 -1.78 2.05 3.12
CA ILE A 55 -2.65 1.56 4.19
C ILE A 55 -3.48 0.37 3.66
N GLN A 56 -4.03 -0.43 4.58
CA GLN A 56 -4.93 -1.56 4.26
C GLN A 56 -4.31 -2.55 3.26
N ALA A 57 -3.06 -2.94 3.53
CA ALA A 57 -2.29 -3.84 2.66
C ALA A 57 -2.12 -3.35 1.21
N GLY A 58 -1.94 -2.04 1.05
CA GLY A 58 -1.73 -1.40 -0.26
C GLY A 58 -3.00 -1.22 -1.08
N ARG A 59 -4.19 -1.31 -0.46
CA ARG A 59 -5.47 -0.97 -1.10
C ARG A 59 -5.88 0.49 -0.91
N GLU A 60 -5.19 1.21 -0.04
CA GLU A 60 -5.34 2.65 0.13
C GLU A 60 -3.94 3.28 0.14
N ILE A 61 -3.79 4.42 -0.51
CA ILE A 61 -2.59 5.27 -0.42
C ILE A 61 -3.03 6.63 0.11
N ARG A 62 -2.45 7.03 1.25
CA ARG A 62 -2.72 8.32 1.87
C ARG A 62 -1.55 9.25 1.65
N VAL A 63 -1.81 10.34 0.96
CA VAL A 63 -0.84 11.35 0.55
C VAL A 63 -1.08 12.59 1.39
N ILE A 64 -0.08 13.03 2.13
CA ILE A 64 -0.09 14.25 2.93
C ILE A 64 0.69 15.30 2.14
N VAL A 65 0.06 16.44 1.92
CA VAL A 65 0.65 17.54 1.14
C VAL A 65 1.02 18.72 2.02
N GLU A 66 2.02 19.46 1.58
CA GLU A 66 2.35 20.75 2.18
C GLU A 66 1.31 21.81 1.77
N PRO A 67 0.57 22.41 2.73
CA PRO A 67 -0.49 23.36 2.41
C PRO A 67 0.03 24.69 1.80
N GLN A 68 1.34 24.93 1.85
CA GLN A 68 1.98 26.11 1.25
C GLN A 68 2.28 25.91 -0.25
N GLU A 69 2.50 24.67 -0.68
CA GLU A 69 2.86 24.33 -2.07
C GLU A 69 1.64 23.91 -2.90
N ILE A 70 0.61 23.31 -2.27
CA ILE A 70 -0.59 22.82 -2.93
C ILE A 70 -1.81 23.64 -2.49
N LYS A 71 -2.56 24.19 -3.44
CA LYS A 71 -3.86 24.86 -3.20
C LYS A 71 -5.01 23.87 -3.14
N ASP A 72 -6.13 24.28 -2.54
CA ASP A 72 -7.32 23.42 -2.40
C ASP A 72 -7.86 22.92 -3.75
N GLU A 73 -7.83 23.79 -4.77
CA GLU A 73 -8.24 23.46 -6.14
C GLU A 73 -7.36 22.37 -6.77
N GLU A 74 -6.09 22.29 -6.38
CA GLU A 74 -5.10 21.35 -6.95
C GLU A 74 -5.09 20.00 -6.24
N VAL A 75 -5.76 19.87 -5.08
CA VAL A 75 -5.79 18.62 -4.29
C VAL A 75 -6.48 17.51 -5.08
N GLN A 76 -7.59 17.82 -5.74
CA GLN A 76 -8.33 16.85 -6.54
C GLN A 76 -7.54 16.39 -7.76
N ASP A 77 -6.92 17.34 -8.47
CA ASP A 77 -6.04 17.06 -9.60
C ASP A 77 -4.80 16.24 -9.20
N LEU A 78 -4.26 16.47 -8.00
CA LEU A 78 -3.16 15.66 -7.48
C LEU A 78 -3.60 14.23 -7.20
N ALA A 79 -4.78 14.03 -6.59
CA ALA A 79 -5.32 12.69 -6.34
C ALA A 79 -5.48 11.90 -7.66
N ASP A 80 -6.03 12.54 -8.69
CA ASP A 80 -6.23 11.94 -10.01
C ASP A 80 -4.90 11.61 -10.71
N ARG A 81 -3.90 12.50 -10.60
CA ARG A 81 -2.57 12.26 -11.17
C ARG A 81 -1.84 11.11 -10.47
N VAL A 82 -1.91 11.03 -9.14
CA VAL A 82 -1.33 9.92 -8.37
C VAL A 82 -2.00 8.61 -8.76
N ALA A 83 -3.35 8.57 -8.81
CA ALA A 83 -4.09 7.38 -9.21
C ALA A 83 -3.68 6.88 -10.61
N LYS A 84 -3.62 7.77 -11.60
CA LYS A 84 -3.19 7.44 -12.98
C LYS A 84 -1.74 6.96 -13.06
N LYS A 85 -0.84 7.51 -12.23
CA LYS A 85 0.57 7.09 -12.23
C LYS A 85 0.71 5.70 -11.62
N ILE A 86 0.02 5.43 -10.51
CA ILE A 86 -0.02 4.10 -9.89
C ILE A 86 -0.58 3.06 -10.87
N GLU A 87 -1.68 3.38 -11.58
CA GLU A 87 -2.28 2.48 -12.58
C GLU A 87 -1.31 2.13 -13.72
N ARG A 88 -0.45 3.07 -14.12
CA ARG A 88 0.53 2.86 -15.21
C ARG A 88 1.76 2.08 -14.78
N GLU A 89 2.31 2.40 -13.60
CA GLU A 89 3.60 1.88 -13.15
C GLU A 89 3.47 0.56 -12.37
N LEU A 90 2.33 0.33 -11.72
CA LEU A 90 2.12 -0.82 -10.86
C LEU A 90 0.94 -1.66 -11.36
N LYS A 91 1.23 -2.91 -11.72
CA LYS A 91 0.19 -3.90 -12.00
C LYS A 91 -0.42 -4.37 -10.68
N TYR A 92 -1.47 -3.70 -10.24
CA TYR A 92 -2.23 -4.08 -9.05
C TYR A 92 -3.55 -4.76 -9.43
N PRO A 93 -3.86 -5.96 -8.89
CA PRO A 93 -5.17 -6.55 -9.07
C PRO A 93 -6.18 -5.80 -8.18
N GLY A 94 -7.07 -5.05 -8.82
CA GLY A 94 -8.17 -4.35 -8.16
C GLY A 94 -7.93 -2.84 -8.05
N GLN A 95 -8.81 -2.18 -7.30
CA GLN A 95 -8.79 -0.73 -7.13
C GLN A 95 -7.97 -0.33 -5.92
N ILE A 96 -7.14 0.72 -6.08
CA ILE A 96 -6.44 1.38 -4.99
C ILE A 96 -7.14 2.71 -4.73
N LYS A 97 -7.53 2.95 -3.49
CA LYS A 97 -8.13 4.22 -3.07
C LYS A 97 -7.03 5.23 -2.78
N VAL A 98 -7.01 6.34 -3.53
CA VAL A 98 -6.10 7.46 -3.28
C VAL A 98 -6.80 8.49 -2.40
N ILE A 99 -6.19 8.85 -1.27
CA ILE A 99 -6.67 9.92 -0.39
C ILE A 99 -5.57 10.96 -0.27
N VAL A 100 -5.85 12.18 -0.71
CA VAL A 100 -4.96 13.32 -0.50
C VAL A 100 -5.49 14.15 0.66
N VAL A 101 -4.62 14.42 1.64
CA VAL A 101 -4.94 15.18 2.85
C VAL A 101 -4.07 16.43 2.87
N ARG A 102 -4.73 17.59 2.79
CA ARG A 102 -4.12 18.89 3.06
C ARG A 102 -4.53 19.31 4.47
N GLU A 103 -3.57 19.45 5.37
CA GLU A 103 -3.83 19.78 6.76
C GLU A 103 -2.91 20.91 7.25
N LYS A 104 -3.50 21.89 7.96
CA LYS A 104 -2.76 22.90 8.70
C LYS A 104 -2.97 22.66 10.19
N ARG A 105 -1.92 22.27 10.92
CA ARG A 105 -1.96 22.10 12.37
C ARG A 105 -1.41 23.34 13.07
N ALA A 106 -2.17 23.86 14.03
CA ALA A 106 -1.72 24.88 14.97
C ALA A 106 -1.90 24.32 16.39
N VAL A 107 -0.85 24.38 17.20
CA VAL A 107 -0.86 23.87 18.58
C VAL A 107 -0.53 25.04 19.50
N GLN A 108 -1.36 25.28 20.51
CA GLN A 108 -1.17 26.31 21.51
C GLN A 108 -1.41 25.70 22.89
N PHE A 109 -0.55 26.03 23.85
CA PHE A 109 -0.70 25.60 25.23
C PHE A 109 -1.23 26.78 26.06
N ALA A 110 -2.33 26.55 26.78
CA ALA A 110 -2.79 27.44 27.84
C ALA A 110 -2.16 27.01 29.17
N LYS A 111 -1.92 27.96 30.07
CA LYS A 111 -1.46 27.70 31.43
C LYS A 111 -2.63 27.76 32.40
#